data_AF-A0A220VEH1-F1
#
_entry.id   AF-A0A220VEH1-F1
#
_cell.length_a   1.000
_cell.length_b   1.000
_cell.length_c   1.000
_cell.angle_alpha   90.00
_cell.angle_beta   90.00
_cell.angle_gamma   90.00
#
_symmetry.space_group_name_H-M   'P 1'
#
loop_
_entity.id
_entity.type
_entity.pdbx_description
1 polymer ?
#
loop_
_entity_poly.entity_id
_entity_poly.type
_entity_poly.pdbx_seq_one_letter_code
_entity_poly.pdbx_strand_id
1 'polypeptide(L)'
;MYEIPKRSDAANQSVGLFYRDLQDIEIYVEDVNAEAIYTELLTRATGGRVKIKKVISLAGRENVVEMCQQYKEEFPALFIIDGDLDLLLDEREGPFARLFQHRLYCLENYLFCQNASAELLRDSSGRLLKHKAVDLLEWDNFTANITPTLLELFKVYAVSWKALEEDRIKTVSRRYHTMCTQQRNPSRWDLCSTKVQIVIDEIKDRVLNVITQERYQEIYDSVSGTIASLASPLCAISGKDYLLKALREYLELKGAKYSCDDGFKFKLARYCDIEPLAELSNAIIYTVNEGSYFQDS
;
A
#
# COMPACT_ATOMS: atom_id res chain seq x y z
N MET A 1 9.90 -16.87 26.74
CA MET A 1 9.67 -15.78 25.76
C MET A 1 8.66 -14.86 26.42
N TYR A 2 9.09 -13.69 26.89
CA TYR A 2 8.19 -12.76 27.59
C TYR A 2 7.33 -12.04 26.53
N GLU A 3 6.01 -12.17 26.63
CA GLU A 3 5.11 -11.33 25.85
C GLU A 3 5.27 -9.89 26.31
N ILE A 4 5.56 -9.00 25.36
CA ILE A 4 5.56 -7.57 25.59
C ILE A 4 4.10 -7.17 25.88
N PRO A 5 3.81 -6.42 26.96
CA PRO A 5 2.45 -6.00 27.28
C PRO A 5 1.81 -5.28 26.09
N LYS A 6 0.64 -5.75 25.64
CA LYS A 6 -0.17 -5.08 24.63
C LYS A 6 -1.13 -4.11 25.30
N ARG A 7 -1.26 -2.91 24.76
CA ARG A 7 -2.27 -1.93 25.17
C ARG A 7 -3.65 -2.39 24.70
N SER A 8 -4.68 -2.07 25.46
CA SER A 8 -6.08 -2.23 25.01
C SER A 8 -6.41 -1.20 23.91
N ASP A 9 -7.47 -1.45 23.16
CA ASP A 9 -7.90 -0.55 22.08
C ASP A 9 -8.25 0.86 22.59
N ALA A 10 -8.96 0.94 23.72
CA ALA A 10 -9.24 2.21 24.40
C ALA A 10 -7.95 2.96 24.82
N ALA A 11 -6.93 2.21 25.25
CA ALA A 11 -5.63 2.81 25.58
C ALA A 11 -4.88 3.27 24.32
N ASN A 12 -5.01 2.58 23.18
CA ASN A 12 -4.43 3.00 21.90
C ASN A 12 -5.09 4.28 21.36
N GLN A 13 -6.41 4.40 21.45
CA GLN A 13 -7.15 5.62 21.06
C GLN A 13 -6.70 6.85 21.87
N SER A 14 -6.39 6.66 23.15
CA SER A 14 -5.95 7.73 24.05
C SER A 14 -4.48 8.14 23.89
N VAL A 15 -3.68 7.42 23.07
CA VAL A 15 -2.25 7.70 22.92
C VAL A 15 -2.01 9.12 22.38
N GLY A 16 -2.87 9.59 21.46
CA GLY A 16 -2.74 10.92 20.85
C GLY A 16 -2.63 12.03 21.89
N LEU A 17 -3.45 11.96 22.95
CA LEU A 17 -3.48 12.94 24.04
C LEU A 17 -2.12 13.18 24.67
N PHE A 18 -1.31 12.12 24.85
CA PHE A 18 0.01 12.22 25.49
C PHE A 18 1.08 12.85 24.58
N TYR A 19 0.82 12.93 23.28
CA TYR A 19 1.76 13.46 22.29
C TYR A 19 1.38 14.85 21.77
N ARG A 20 0.24 15.43 22.16
CA ARG A 20 -0.23 16.75 21.68
C ARG A 20 0.78 17.88 21.87
N ASP A 21 1.56 17.88 22.95
CA ASP A 21 2.64 18.87 23.16
C ASP A 21 3.87 18.63 22.27
N LEU A 22 3.96 17.43 21.69
CA LEU A 22 5.10 16.95 20.93
C LEU A 22 4.82 16.88 19.42
N GLN A 23 3.59 17.00 18.94
CA GLN A 23 3.23 16.95 17.53
C GLN A 23 2.10 17.92 17.21
N ASP A 24 1.95 18.32 15.94
CA ASP A 24 0.96 19.32 15.53
C ASP A 24 -0.37 18.69 15.09
N ILE A 25 -0.40 17.36 14.91
CA ILE A 25 -1.55 16.60 14.41
C ILE A 25 -1.53 15.16 14.94
N GLU A 26 -2.70 14.61 15.26
CA GLU A 26 -2.90 13.18 15.52
C GLU A 26 -3.16 12.44 14.20
N ILE A 27 -2.36 11.40 13.91
CA ILE A 27 -2.53 10.60 12.69
C ILE A 27 -2.87 9.18 13.08
N TYR A 28 -4.03 8.72 12.62
CA TYR A 28 -4.58 7.40 12.90
C TYR A 28 -4.56 6.52 11.64
N VAL A 29 -4.10 5.28 11.76
CA VAL A 29 -3.90 4.36 10.62
C VAL A 29 -4.39 2.95 10.93
N GLU A 30 -4.65 2.16 9.89
CA GLU A 30 -5.10 0.77 10.02
C GLU A 30 -3.99 -0.16 10.56
N ASP A 31 -2.79 -0.08 9.97
CA ASP A 31 -1.73 -1.06 10.18
C ASP A 31 -1.15 -1.06 11.60
N VAL A 32 -0.96 -2.24 12.16
CA VAL A 32 -0.24 -2.44 13.43
C VAL A 32 1.26 -2.49 13.17
N ASN A 33 2.05 -1.89 14.05
CA ASN A 33 3.53 -1.84 13.99
C ASN A 33 4.13 -1.09 12.77
N ALA A 34 3.33 -0.38 11.97
CA ALA A 34 3.83 0.41 10.82
C ALA A 34 4.25 1.85 11.18
N GLU A 35 4.20 2.22 12.46
CA GLU A 35 4.43 3.59 12.96
C GLU A 35 5.71 4.24 12.45
N ALA A 36 6.83 3.50 12.47
CA ALA A 36 8.13 4.03 12.06
C ALA A 36 8.13 4.39 10.56
N ILE A 37 7.51 3.55 9.73
CA ILE A 37 7.40 3.77 8.28
C ILE A 37 6.51 4.99 8.01
N TYR A 38 5.32 5.04 8.62
CA TYR A 38 4.43 6.20 8.46
C TYR A 38 5.10 7.49 8.93
N THR A 39 5.73 7.49 10.10
CA THR A 39 6.33 8.70 10.66
C THR A 39 7.47 9.22 9.77
N GLU A 40 8.32 8.33 9.25
CA GLU A 40 9.36 8.69 8.28
C GLU A 40 8.75 9.26 6.99
N LEU A 41 7.79 8.56 6.38
CA LEU A 41 7.15 8.97 5.13
C LEU A 41 6.45 10.33 5.25
N LEU A 42 5.62 10.50 6.27
CA LEU A 42 4.77 11.69 6.43
C LEU A 42 5.61 12.91 6.85
N THR A 43 6.66 12.72 7.65
CA THR A 43 7.60 13.80 7.98
C THR A 43 8.34 14.27 6.73
N ARG A 44 8.78 13.35 5.87
CA ARG A 44 9.42 13.68 4.58
C ARG A 44 8.45 14.36 3.62
N ALA A 45 7.23 13.82 3.48
CA ALA A 45 6.21 14.34 2.57
C ALA A 45 5.80 15.78 2.91
N THR A 46 5.64 16.08 4.20
CA THR A 46 5.33 17.45 4.67
C THR A 46 6.52 18.39 4.63
N GLY A 47 7.72 17.91 4.29
CA GLY A 47 8.96 18.69 4.29
C GLY A 47 9.32 19.23 5.68
N GLY A 48 8.90 18.54 6.75
CA GLY A 48 9.08 18.98 8.13
C GLY A 48 8.25 20.19 8.55
N ARG A 49 7.30 20.65 7.72
CA ARG A 49 6.39 21.76 8.05
C ARG A 49 5.38 21.43 9.14
N VAL A 50 5.12 20.13 9.36
CA VAL A 50 4.24 19.59 10.38
C VAL A 50 5.05 18.64 11.24
N LYS A 51 5.07 18.87 12.54
CA LYS A 51 5.76 18.03 13.52
C LYS A 51 4.93 16.77 13.76
N ILE A 52 5.39 15.63 13.25
CA ILE A 52 4.77 14.33 13.46
C ILE A 52 5.73 13.50 14.32
N LYS A 53 5.31 13.13 15.54
CA LYS A 53 6.12 12.32 16.45
C LYS A 53 5.57 10.92 16.65
N LYS A 54 4.25 10.78 16.62
CA LYS A 54 3.55 9.53 16.80
C LYS A 54 2.45 9.37 15.77
N VAL A 55 2.49 8.24 15.08
CA VAL A 55 1.37 7.72 14.31
C VAL A 55 0.72 6.60 15.12
N ILE A 56 -0.61 6.60 15.17
CA ILE A 56 -1.41 5.78 16.08
C ILE A 56 -2.11 4.71 15.26
N SER A 57 -1.78 3.44 15.53
CA SER A 57 -2.49 2.32 14.92
C SER A 57 -3.82 2.07 15.63
N LEU A 58 -4.89 1.90 14.85
CA LEU A 58 -6.20 1.47 15.32
C LEU A 58 -6.53 0.02 14.90
N ALA A 59 -5.57 -0.71 14.33
CA ALA A 59 -5.66 -2.14 14.05
C ALA A 59 -6.82 -2.56 13.12
N GLY A 60 -7.16 -1.73 12.13
CA GLY A 60 -8.09 -2.09 11.05
C GLY A 60 -8.95 -0.91 10.57
N ARG A 61 -9.43 -1.01 9.32
CA ARG A 61 -10.31 -0.01 8.67
C ARG A 61 -11.49 0.40 9.51
N GLU A 62 -12.28 -0.56 10.00
CA GLU A 62 -13.50 -0.29 10.78
C GLU A 62 -13.22 0.61 11.99
N ASN A 63 -12.18 0.30 12.76
CA ASN A 63 -11.79 1.09 13.92
C ASN A 63 -11.32 2.51 13.55
N VAL A 64 -10.65 2.67 12.41
CA VAL A 64 -10.22 3.99 11.91
C VAL A 64 -11.43 4.83 11.52
N VAL A 65 -12.37 4.26 10.77
CA VAL A 65 -13.59 4.95 10.33
C VAL A 65 -14.49 5.30 11.51
N GLU A 66 -14.72 4.37 12.44
CA GLU A 66 -15.52 4.61 13.66
C GLU A 66 -14.91 5.72 14.51
N MET A 67 -13.60 5.68 14.75
CA MET A 67 -12.91 6.73 15.51
C MET A 67 -12.99 8.08 14.78
N CYS A 68 -12.85 8.10 13.46
CA CYS A 68 -13.00 9.31 12.65
C CYS A 68 -14.37 9.96 12.83
N GLN A 69 -15.44 9.17 12.79
CA GLN A 69 -16.82 9.66 12.95
C GLN A 69 -17.11 10.14 14.39
N GLN A 70 -16.46 9.55 15.38
CA GLN A 70 -16.64 9.89 16.80
C GLN A 70 -15.71 11.00 17.29
N TYR A 71 -14.71 11.39 16.49
CA TYR A 71 -13.71 12.39 16.86
C TYR A 71 -14.32 13.80 16.97
N LYS A 72 -14.46 14.30 18.20
CA LYS A 72 -15.07 15.60 18.52
C LYS A 72 -14.08 16.64 19.03
N GLU A 73 -12.81 16.28 19.12
CA GLU A 73 -11.77 17.16 19.65
C GLU A 73 -11.41 18.25 18.63
N GLU A 74 -11.05 19.44 19.13
CA GLU A 74 -10.57 20.54 18.27
C GLU A 74 -9.16 20.29 17.74
N PHE A 75 -8.36 19.48 18.46
CA PHE A 75 -6.98 19.18 18.09
C PHE A 75 -6.93 18.54 16.69
N PRO A 76 -6.05 19.02 15.78
CA PRO A 76 -5.95 18.48 14.42
C PRO A 76 -5.76 16.96 14.42
N ALA A 77 -6.61 16.25 13.68
CA ALA A 77 -6.49 14.83 13.45
C ALA A 77 -6.80 14.47 12.01
N LEU A 78 -6.07 13.47 11.49
CA LEU A 78 -6.30 12.84 10.18
C LEU A 78 -6.32 11.32 10.33
N PHE A 79 -7.31 10.69 9.74
CA PHE A 79 -7.55 9.25 9.73
C PHE A 79 -7.22 8.74 8.34
N ILE A 80 -6.33 7.75 8.23
CA ILE A 80 -5.81 7.27 6.95
C ILE A 80 -6.15 5.80 6.79
N ILE A 81 -6.80 5.49 5.67
CA ILE A 81 -7.17 4.12 5.27
C ILE A 81 -6.61 3.78 3.89
N ASP A 82 -6.37 2.49 3.66
CA ASP A 82 -5.90 1.96 2.38
C ASP A 82 -7.00 1.98 1.31
N GLY A 83 -6.59 1.99 0.04
CA GLY A 83 -7.52 1.95 -1.10
C GLY A 83 -8.11 0.55 -1.31
N ASP A 84 -7.31 -0.49 -1.10
CA ASP A 84 -7.64 -1.90 -1.30
C ASP A 84 -8.38 -2.17 -2.62
N LEU A 85 -9.28 -3.17 -2.64
CA LEU A 85 -10.14 -3.46 -3.78
C LEU A 85 -11.25 -2.44 -3.96
N ASP A 86 -11.59 -1.67 -2.93
CA ASP A 86 -12.59 -0.60 -3.01
C ASP A 86 -12.13 0.46 -4.04
N LEU A 87 -10.82 0.76 -4.10
CA LEU A 87 -10.20 1.58 -5.14
C LEU A 87 -10.51 1.08 -6.56
N LEU A 88 -10.47 -0.23 -6.78
CA LEU A 88 -10.70 -0.85 -8.10
C LEU A 88 -12.19 -0.89 -8.46
N LEU A 89 -13.06 -0.83 -7.46
CA LEU A 89 -14.51 -0.82 -7.61
C LEU A 89 -15.10 0.60 -7.66
N ASP A 90 -14.24 1.62 -7.60
CA ASP A 90 -14.63 3.03 -7.49
C ASP A 90 -15.51 3.29 -6.24
N GLU A 91 -15.24 2.55 -5.16
CA GLU A 91 -15.90 2.65 -3.88
C GLU A 91 -15.04 3.47 -2.90
N ARG A 92 -15.69 4.38 -2.16
CA ARG A 92 -15.05 5.26 -1.17
C ARG A 92 -15.78 5.23 0.15
N GLU A 93 -15.02 5.32 1.23
CA GLU A 93 -15.57 5.42 2.59
C GLU A 93 -16.11 6.81 2.87
N GLY A 94 -17.41 6.99 2.60
CA GLY A 94 -18.16 8.23 2.85
C GLY A 94 -17.55 9.49 2.22
N PRO A 95 -18.11 10.65 2.54
CA PRO A 95 -17.34 11.88 2.65
C PRO A 95 -17.23 12.22 4.14
N PHE A 96 -16.30 11.59 4.85
CA PHE A 96 -16.06 11.90 6.27
C PHE A 96 -15.00 12.99 6.40
N ALA A 97 -15.32 14.02 7.20
CA ALA A 97 -14.35 15.00 7.62
C ALA A 97 -13.16 14.29 8.29
N ARG A 98 -11.94 14.67 7.94
CA ARG A 98 -10.67 14.13 8.46
C ARG A 98 -10.33 12.71 8.00
N LEU A 99 -11.12 12.08 7.13
CA LEU A 99 -10.75 10.80 6.53
C LEU A 99 -9.99 11.02 5.23
N PHE A 100 -8.89 10.29 5.07
CA PHE A 100 -8.11 10.20 3.85
C PHE A 100 -8.02 8.73 3.44
N GLN A 101 -8.54 8.40 2.27
CA GLN A 101 -8.36 7.11 1.64
C GLN A 101 -7.31 7.21 0.53
N HIS A 102 -6.34 6.31 0.53
CA HIS A 102 -5.31 6.32 -0.50
C HIS A 102 -5.90 6.19 -1.93
N ARG A 103 -5.29 6.89 -2.89
CA ARG A 103 -5.55 6.77 -4.34
C ARG A 103 -4.75 5.64 -5.00
N LEU A 104 -4.28 4.71 -4.18
CA LEU A 104 -3.51 3.54 -4.54
C LEU A 104 -3.84 2.42 -3.55
N TYR A 105 -3.49 1.19 -3.90
CA TYR A 105 -3.95 -0.01 -3.18
C TYR A 105 -3.63 0.07 -1.68
N CYS A 106 -2.38 0.28 -1.29
CA CYS A 106 -2.00 0.48 0.12
C CYS A 106 -0.75 1.36 0.26
N LEU A 107 -0.46 1.85 1.46
CA LEU A 107 0.72 2.69 1.73
C LEU A 107 2.03 2.16 1.08
N GLU A 108 2.28 0.84 1.11
CA GLU A 108 3.49 0.27 0.53
C GLU A 108 3.67 0.53 -0.98
N ASN A 109 2.61 0.90 -1.71
CA ASN A 109 2.75 1.32 -3.10
C ASN A 109 3.64 2.55 -3.25
N TYR A 110 3.67 3.48 -2.28
CA TYR A 110 4.61 4.62 -2.29
C TYR A 110 6.07 4.17 -2.18
N LEU A 111 6.32 3.01 -1.58
CA LEU A 111 7.66 2.46 -1.39
C LEU A 111 8.19 1.79 -2.67
N PHE A 112 7.31 1.42 -3.60
CA PHE A 112 7.69 0.87 -4.90
C PHE A 112 8.17 1.99 -5.84
N CYS A 113 9.40 2.44 -5.60
CA CYS A 113 9.98 3.64 -6.19
C CYS A 113 11.35 3.34 -6.83
N GLN A 114 11.56 3.79 -8.07
CA GLN A 114 12.82 3.64 -8.78
C GLN A 114 13.98 4.31 -8.05
N ASN A 115 13.80 5.55 -7.59
CA ASN A 115 14.85 6.29 -6.89
C ASN A 115 15.24 5.60 -5.59
N ALA A 116 14.28 5.15 -4.78
CA ALA A 116 14.57 4.37 -3.58
C ALA A 116 15.33 3.08 -3.90
N SER A 117 14.92 2.37 -4.94
CA SER A 117 15.55 1.14 -5.40
C SER A 117 17.00 1.37 -5.82
N ALA A 118 17.28 2.49 -6.50
CA ALA A 118 18.62 2.85 -6.94
C ALA A 118 19.52 3.21 -5.74
N GLU A 119 18.96 3.89 -4.74
CA GLU A 119 19.66 4.17 -3.49
C GLU A 119 20.01 2.87 -2.72
N LEU A 120 19.10 1.89 -2.68
CA LEU A 120 19.40 0.59 -2.09
C LEU A 120 20.50 -0.16 -2.85
N LEU A 121 20.46 -0.19 -4.18
CA LEU A 121 21.55 -0.78 -4.98
C LEU A 121 22.89 -0.11 -4.70
N ARG A 122 22.89 1.22 -4.60
CA ARG A 122 24.08 1.99 -4.25
C ARG A 122 24.59 1.62 -2.87
N ASP A 123 23.72 1.61 -1.86
CA ASP A 123 24.06 1.30 -0.47
C ASP A 123 24.63 -0.12 -0.34
N SER A 124 24.06 -1.09 -1.06
CA SER A 124 24.55 -2.47 -1.07
C SER A 124 25.87 -2.64 -1.81
N SER A 125 26.12 -1.84 -2.86
CA SER A 125 27.36 -1.91 -3.63
C SER A 125 28.53 -1.19 -2.95
N GLY A 126 28.26 -0.05 -2.31
CA GLY A 126 29.27 0.85 -1.75
C GLY A 126 30.16 1.56 -2.77
N ARG A 127 29.97 1.29 -4.08
CA ARG A 127 30.83 1.81 -5.17
C ARG A 127 30.05 2.37 -6.35
N LEU A 128 28.79 1.99 -6.52
CA LEU A 128 27.95 2.49 -7.61
C LEU A 128 27.64 3.98 -7.42
N LEU A 129 27.66 4.74 -8.52
CA LEU A 129 27.09 6.08 -8.54
C LEU A 129 25.58 6.01 -8.73
N LYS A 130 24.82 6.99 -8.22
CA LYS A 130 23.35 6.98 -8.27
C LYS A 130 22.80 6.78 -9.69
N HIS A 131 23.27 7.57 -10.66
CA HIS A 131 22.80 7.45 -12.05
C HIS A 131 23.09 6.06 -12.65
N LYS A 132 24.23 5.44 -12.32
CA LYS A 132 24.54 4.07 -12.75
C LYS A 132 23.63 3.03 -12.09
N ALA A 133 23.24 3.25 -10.84
CA ALA A 133 22.26 2.39 -10.17
C ALA A 133 20.87 2.52 -10.81
N VAL A 134 20.46 3.73 -11.21
CA VAL A 134 19.22 3.96 -11.97
C VAL A 134 19.25 3.24 -13.32
N ASP A 135 20.33 3.39 -14.09
CA ASP A 135 20.50 2.69 -15.37
C ASP A 135 20.45 1.16 -15.19
N LEU A 136 21.13 0.64 -14.15
CA LEU A 136 21.21 -0.79 -13.86
C LEU A 136 19.85 -1.40 -13.51
N LEU A 137 18.92 -0.62 -12.97
CA LEU A 137 17.58 -1.09 -12.62
C LEU A 137 16.72 -1.42 -13.83
N GLU A 138 17.00 -0.89 -15.03
CA GLU A 138 16.16 -1.12 -16.22
C GLU A 138 14.64 -1.06 -15.88
N TRP A 139 14.25 -0.03 -15.13
CA TRP A 139 13.01 -0.01 -14.35
C TRP A 139 11.76 -0.22 -15.22
N ASP A 140 11.73 0.40 -16.40
CA ASP A 140 10.62 0.28 -17.33
C ASP A 140 10.49 -1.16 -17.84
N ASN A 141 11.60 -1.84 -18.12
CA ASN A 141 11.58 -3.26 -18.50
C ASN A 141 11.10 -4.13 -17.34
N PHE A 142 11.56 -3.87 -16.11
CA PHE A 142 11.12 -4.61 -14.93
C PHE A 142 9.62 -4.48 -14.69
N THR A 143 9.11 -3.25 -14.69
CA THR A 143 7.69 -2.98 -14.44
C THR A 143 6.81 -3.49 -15.58
N ALA A 144 7.23 -3.33 -16.85
CA ALA A 144 6.52 -3.89 -18.00
C ALA A 144 6.40 -5.42 -17.95
N ASN A 145 7.39 -6.11 -17.37
CA ASN A 145 7.37 -7.57 -17.24
C ASN A 145 6.40 -8.09 -16.17
N ILE A 146 6.17 -7.35 -15.08
CA ILE A 146 5.30 -7.80 -13.99
C ILE A 146 3.88 -7.25 -14.06
N THR A 147 3.70 -6.05 -14.63
CA THR A 147 2.44 -5.30 -14.55
C THR A 147 1.28 -6.04 -15.21
N PRO A 148 1.35 -6.52 -16.47
CA PRO A 148 0.20 -7.11 -17.13
C PRO A 148 -0.36 -8.33 -16.38
N THR A 149 0.52 -9.21 -15.92
CA THR A 149 0.15 -10.44 -15.21
C THR A 149 -0.44 -10.15 -13.83
N LEU A 150 0.17 -9.24 -13.06
CA LEU A 150 -0.36 -8.88 -11.74
C LEU A 150 -1.65 -8.07 -11.85
N LEU A 151 -1.76 -7.18 -12.84
CA LEU A 151 -2.95 -6.38 -13.04
C LEU A 151 -4.17 -7.26 -13.33
N GLU A 152 -4.02 -8.26 -14.20
CA GLU A 152 -5.11 -9.19 -14.50
C GLU A 152 -5.57 -9.95 -13.26
N LEU A 153 -4.63 -10.40 -12.43
CA LEU A 153 -4.94 -11.05 -11.16
C LEU A 153 -5.74 -10.12 -10.22
N PHE A 154 -5.36 -8.84 -10.13
CA PHE A 154 -6.05 -7.87 -9.26
C PHE A 154 -7.43 -7.47 -9.78
N LYS A 155 -7.64 -7.44 -11.10
CA LYS A 155 -8.99 -7.31 -11.67
C LYS A 155 -9.90 -8.45 -11.24
N VAL A 156 -9.40 -9.68 -11.34
CA VAL A 156 -10.16 -10.89 -10.95
C VAL A 156 -10.42 -10.92 -9.45
N TYR A 157 -9.48 -10.44 -8.62
CA TYR A 157 -9.74 -10.24 -7.19
C TYR A 157 -10.84 -9.22 -6.92
N ALA A 158 -10.85 -8.08 -7.60
CA ALA A 158 -11.91 -7.07 -7.45
C ALA A 158 -13.28 -7.61 -7.87
N VAL A 159 -13.35 -8.32 -8.99
CA VAL A 159 -14.59 -9.00 -9.43
C VAL A 159 -15.06 -10.00 -8.38
N SER A 160 -14.15 -10.84 -7.88
CA SER A 160 -14.47 -11.81 -6.84
C SER A 160 -14.94 -11.14 -5.53
N TRP A 161 -14.35 -10.03 -5.15
CA TRP A 161 -14.73 -9.28 -3.96
C TRP A 161 -16.15 -8.73 -4.06
N LYS A 162 -16.50 -8.19 -5.23
CA LYS A 162 -17.84 -7.67 -5.52
C LYS A 162 -18.89 -8.77 -5.66
N ALA A 163 -18.52 -9.90 -6.24
CA ALA A 163 -19.46 -10.99 -6.53
C ALA A 163 -19.74 -11.91 -5.32
N LEU A 164 -18.78 -12.06 -4.41
CA LEU A 164 -18.84 -13.04 -3.31
C LEU A 164 -18.94 -12.34 -1.94
N GLU A 165 -19.81 -11.34 -1.79
CA GLU A 165 -19.90 -10.49 -0.58
C GLU A 165 -19.95 -11.30 0.73
N GLU A 166 -20.61 -12.46 0.75
CA GLU A 166 -20.73 -13.35 1.92
C GLU A 166 -19.62 -14.42 2.04
N ASP A 167 -18.93 -14.79 0.94
CA ASP A 167 -17.84 -15.80 0.90
C ASP A 167 -16.58 -15.23 0.23
N ARG A 168 -16.14 -14.06 0.72
CA ARG A 168 -15.00 -13.33 0.16
C ARG A 168 -13.74 -14.21 0.17
N ILE A 169 -13.12 -14.38 -1.01
CA ILE A 169 -11.84 -15.05 -1.13
C ILE A 169 -10.78 -14.17 -0.45
N LYS A 170 -10.21 -14.63 0.66
CA LYS A 170 -9.11 -13.92 1.32
C LYS A 170 -7.90 -13.85 0.40
N THR A 171 -7.61 -12.67 -0.14
CA THR A 171 -6.45 -12.37 -1.00
C THR A 171 -5.11 -12.71 -0.32
N VAL A 172 -5.02 -12.47 0.99
CA VAL A 172 -3.86 -12.79 1.85
C VAL A 172 -3.53 -14.29 1.96
N SER A 173 -4.43 -15.18 1.56
CA SER A 173 -4.18 -16.63 1.59
C SER A 173 -3.20 -17.10 0.51
N ARG A 174 -3.00 -16.30 -0.56
CA ARG A 174 -2.19 -16.67 -1.72
C ARG A 174 -0.91 -15.84 -1.78
N ARG A 175 0.18 -16.43 -1.30
CA ARG A 175 1.48 -15.75 -1.18
C ARG A 175 2.12 -15.56 -2.55
N TYR A 176 2.69 -14.39 -2.83
CA TYR A 176 3.47 -14.09 -4.05
C TYR A 176 4.35 -15.25 -4.57
N HIS A 177 5.12 -15.88 -3.69
CA HIS A 177 6.03 -16.98 -4.05
C HIS A 177 5.34 -18.22 -4.63
N THR A 178 4.06 -18.47 -4.33
CA THR A 178 3.32 -19.59 -4.93
C THR A 178 3.05 -19.37 -6.42
N MET A 179 3.02 -18.10 -6.85
CA MET A 179 2.84 -17.68 -8.24
C MET A 179 4.17 -17.48 -8.98
N CYS A 180 5.29 -17.74 -8.31
CA CYS A 180 6.62 -17.61 -8.90
C CYS A 180 7.23 -18.98 -9.24
N THR A 181 8.18 -18.98 -10.16
CA THR A 181 9.09 -20.11 -10.41
C THR A 181 10.47 -19.78 -9.87
N GLN A 182 11.10 -20.75 -9.22
CA GLN A 182 12.46 -20.59 -8.77
C GLN A 182 13.40 -20.83 -9.95
N GLN A 183 14.11 -19.79 -10.36
CA GLN A 183 15.24 -19.93 -11.28
C GLN A 183 16.48 -20.31 -10.48
N ARG A 184 17.33 -21.17 -11.04
CA ARG A 184 18.61 -21.57 -10.42
C ARG A 184 19.75 -20.86 -11.12
N ASN A 185 20.72 -20.37 -10.34
CA ASN A 185 21.95 -19.68 -10.76
C ASN A 185 21.72 -18.36 -11.54
N PRO A 186 21.52 -17.22 -10.84
CA PRO A 186 21.35 -17.09 -9.39
C PRO A 186 19.98 -17.61 -8.92
N SER A 187 19.89 -18.08 -7.67
CA SER A 187 18.60 -18.49 -7.09
C SER A 187 17.71 -17.26 -6.92
N ARG A 188 16.60 -17.19 -7.67
CA ARG A 188 15.61 -16.10 -7.57
C ARG A 188 14.20 -16.60 -7.85
N TRP A 189 13.21 -15.84 -7.41
CA TRP A 189 11.80 -16.09 -7.72
C TRP A 189 11.31 -15.13 -8.79
N ASP A 190 10.99 -15.68 -9.97
CA ASP A 190 10.40 -14.91 -11.05
C ASP A 190 8.89 -15.17 -11.11
N LEU A 191 8.10 -14.11 -11.32
CA LEU A 191 6.67 -14.23 -11.53
C LEU A 191 6.39 -15.13 -12.74
N CYS A 192 5.50 -16.11 -12.57
CA CYS A 192 5.18 -17.07 -13.62
C CYS A 192 3.74 -16.87 -14.09
N SER A 193 3.57 -16.38 -15.32
CA SER A 193 2.26 -16.13 -15.93
C SER A 193 1.35 -17.36 -15.92
N THR A 194 1.88 -18.55 -16.18
CA THR A 194 1.11 -19.81 -16.11
C THR A 194 0.58 -20.10 -14.71
N LYS A 195 1.39 -19.90 -13.67
CA LYS A 195 0.94 -20.11 -12.28
C LYS A 195 -0.08 -19.07 -11.84
N VAL A 196 0.08 -17.83 -12.28
CA VAL A 196 -0.89 -16.77 -12.04
C VAL A 196 -2.20 -17.08 -12.76
N GLN A 197 -2.14 -17.57 -14.01
CA GLN A 197 -3.32 -17.95 -14.77
C GLN A 197 -4.12 -19.07 -14.08
N ILE A 198 -3.45 -20.08 -13.51
CA ILE A 198 -4.13 -21.12 -12.72
C ILE A 198 -4.92 -20.50 -11.56
N VAL A 199 -4.34 -19.52 -10.86
CA VAL A 199 -5.03 -18.82 -9.77
C VAL A 199 -6.20 -18.00 -10.27
N ILE A 200 -6.04 -17.31 -11.41
CA ILE A 200 -7.11 -16.56 -12.06
C ILE A 200 -8.28 -17.48 -12.42
N ASP A 201 -8.00 -18.61 -13.07
CA ASP A 201 -9.00 -19.58 -13.49
C ASP A 201 -9.74 -20.16 -12.28
N GLU A 202 -9.02 -20.53 -11.21
CA GLU A 202 -9.62 -21.00 -9.96
C GLU A 202 -10.58 -19.97 -9.33
N ILE A 203 -10.22 -18.68 -9.32
CA ILE A 203 -11.08 -17.62 -8.79
C ILE A 203 -12.29 -17.42 -9.69
N LYS A 204 -12.06 -17.35 -11.00
CA LYS A 204 -13.12 -17.15 -11.99
C LYS A 204 -14.15 -18.28 -11.94
N ASP A 205 -13.72 -19.53 -11.85
CA ASP A 205 -14.61 -20.69 -11.72
C ASP A 205 -15.47 -20.59 -10.45
N ARG A 206 -14.89 -20.17 -9.32
CA ARG A 206 -15.65 -19.95 -8.08
C ARG A 206 -16.69 -18.84 -8.23
N VAL A 207 -16.33 -17.74 -8.88
CA VAL A 207 -17.25 -16.62 -9.11
C VAL A 207 -18.39 -17.02 -10.04
N LEU A 208 -18.10 -17.73 -11.13
CA LEU A 208 -19.10 -18.18 -12.11
C LEU A 208 -20.04 -19.28 -11.59
N ASN A 209 -19.72 -19.91 -10.45
CA ASN A 209 -20.68 -20.76 -9.74
C ASN A 209 -21.75 -19.96 -8.99
N VAL A 210 -21.55 -18.65 -8.79
CA VAL A 210 -22.46 -17.76 -8.04
C VAL A 210 -23.16 -16.75 -8.96
N ILE A 211 -22.45 -16.21 -9.96
CA ILE A 211 -22.98 -15.21 -10.90
C ILE A 211 -22.87 -15.68 -12.36
N THR A 212 -23.63 -15.06 -13.27
CA THR A 212 -23.55 -15.39 -14.70
C THR A 212 -22.30 -14.81 -15.37
N GLN A 213 -21.96 -15.35 -16.55
CA GLN A 213 -20.83 -14.87 -17.35
C GLN A 213 -21.01 -13.40 -17.78
N GLU A 214 -22.24 -12.98 -18.07
CA GLU A 214 -22.57 -11.60 -18.43
C GLU A 214 -22.30 -10.68 -17.24
N ARG A 215 -22.78 -11.04 -16.04
CA ARG A 215 -22.55 -10.25 -14.83
C ARG A 215 -21.08 -10.17 -14.46
N TYR A 216 -20.33 -11.25 -14.65
CA TYR A 216 -18.87 -11.25 -14.47
C TYR A 216 -18.22 -10.21 -15.39
N GLN A 217 -18.59 -10.22 -16.68
CA GLN A 217 -18.02 -9.32 -17.67
C GLN A 217 -18.34 -7.85 -17.37
N GLU A 218 -19.58 -7.55 -16.96
CA GLU A 218 -19.98 -6.21 -16.53
C GLU A 218 -19.09 -5.65 -15.40
N ILE A 219 -18.87 -6.44 -14.34
CA ILE A 219 -18.03 -6.03 -13.21
C ILE A 219 -16.57 -5.88 -13.67
N TYR A 220 -16.07 -6.84 -14.46
CA TYR A 220 -14.70 -6.82 -14.98
C TYR A 220 -14.43 -5.59 -15.87
N ASP A 221 -15.39 -5.22 -16.73
CA ASP A 221 -15.27 -4.05 -17.60
C ASP A 221 -15.31 -2.75 -16.78
N SER A 222 -16.16 -2.68 -15.75
CA SER A 222 -16.19 -1.55 -14.81
C SER A 222 -14.85 -1.39 -14.09
N VAL A 223 -14.33 -2.47 -13.51
CA VAL A 223 -13.01 -2.49 -12.84
C VAL A 223 -11.89 -2.08 -13.80
N SER A 224 -11.94 -2.57 -15.05
CA SER A 224 -10.97 -2.20 -16.08
C SER A 224 -11.04 -0.71 -16.43
N GLY A 225 -12.25 -0.14 -16.47
CA GLY A 225 -12.48 1.29 -16.65
C GLY A 225 -11.90 2.13 -15.51
N THR A 226 -12.15 1.73 -14.26
CA THR A 226 -11.59 2.40 -13.07
C THR A 226 -10.06 2.34 -13.05
N ILE A 227 -9.46 1.18 -13.36
CA ILE A 227 -8.01 1.05 -13.44
C ILE A 227 -7.40 1.96 -14.51
N ALA A 228 -8.09 2.16 -15.64
CA ALA A 228 -7.62 3.02 -16.72
C ALA A 228 -7.60 4.51 -16.35
N SER A 229 -8.37 4.94 -15.33
CA SER A 229 -8.36 6.33 -14.84
C SER A 229 -7.30 6.58 -13.76
N LEU A 230 -6.68 5.53 -13.20
CA LEU A 230 -5.61 5.67 -12.21
C LEU A 230 -4.34 6.28 -12.86
N ALA A 231 -3.55 6.98 -12.04
CA ALA A 231 -2.28 7.56 -12.47
C ALA A 231 -1.29 6.51 -13.02
N SER A 232 -1.38 5.27 -12.54
CA SER A 232 -0.63 4.12 -13.04
C SER A 232 -1.40 2.83 -12.76
N PRO A 233 -1.34 1.81 -13.64
CA PRO A 233 -1.91 0.50 -13.36
C PRO A 233 -1.31 -0.17 -12.10
N LEU A 234 -0.07 0.18 -11.74
CA LEU A 234 0.58 -0.30 -10.52
C LEU A 234 -0.12 0.18 -9.24
N CYS A 235 -0.88 1.28 -9.30
CA CYS A 235 -1.69 1.75 -8.17
C CYS A 235 -2.77 0.74 -7.78
N ALA A 236 -3.19 -0.14 -8.69
CA ALA A 236 -4.22 -1.15 -8.44
C ALA A 236 -3.68 -2.46 -7.85
N ILE A 237 -2.36 -2.63 -7.76
CA ILE A 237 -1.70 -3.86 -7.30
C ILE A 237 -1.18 -3.65 -5.89
N SER A 238 -1.41 -4.58 -4.97
CA SER A 238 -0.91 -4.47 -3.59
C SER A 238 0.61 -4.29 -3.54
N GLY A 239 1.03 -3.15 -2.99
CA GLY A 239 2.42 -2.85 -2.68
C GLY A 239 3.02 -3.89 -1.74
N LYS A 240 2.32 -4.15 -0.63
CA LYS A 240 2.72 -5.03 0.47
C LYS A 240 2.90 -6.47 0.02
N ASP A 241 1.90 -7.00 -0.69
CA ASP A 241 1.84 -8.43 -0.95
C ASP A 241 2.47 -8.88 -2.25
N TYR A 242 2.67 -7.98 -3.21
CA TYR A 242 3.17 -8.32 -4.54
C TYR A 242 4.32 -7.43 -4.97
N LEU A 243 4.13 -6.10 -5.06
CA LEU A 243 5.12 -5.22 -5.69
C LEU A 243 6.44 -5.19 -4.92
N LEU A 244 6.41 -5.04 -3.59
CA LEU A 244 7.65 -5.03 -2.79
C LEU A 244 8.35 -6.38 -2.76
N LYS A 245 7.60 -7.49 -2.88
CA LYS A 245 8.18 -8.83 -2.97
C LYS A 245 8.87 -9.01 -4.32
N ALA A 246 8.23 -8.60 -5.42
CA ALA A 246 8.82 -8.57 -6.75
C ALA A 246 10.07 -7.68 -6.80
N LEU A 247 10.00 -6.48 -6.20
CA LEU A 247 11.11 -5.55 -6.14
C LEU A 247 12.31 -6.15 -5.40
N ARG A 248 12.08 -6.82 -4.26
CA ARG A 248 13.15 -7.43 -3.48
C ARG A 248 13.87 -8.52 -4.28
N GLU A 249 13.13 -9.40 -4.97
CA GLU A 249 13.73 -10.42 -5.86
C GLU A 249 14.52 -9.75 -7.01
N TYR A 250 13.99 -8.66 -7.56
CA TYR A 250 14.64 -7.90 -8.62
C TYR A 250 15.93 -7.20 -8.15
N LEU A 251 15.93 -6.62 -6.95
CA LEU A 251 17.13 -6.04 -6.35
C LEU A 251 18.19 -7.10 -6.07
N GLU A 252 17.80 -8.30 -5.60
CA GLU A 252 18.73 -9.41 -5.39
C GLU A 252 19.38 -9.84 -6.72
N LEU A 253 18.61 -9.89 -7.81
CA LEU A 253 19.13 -10.13 -9.16
C LEU A 253 20.16 -9.07 -9.58
N LYS A 254 19.93 -7.80 -9.23
CA LYS A 254 20.86 -6.69 -9.53
C LYS A 254 22.03 -6.60 -8.54
N GLY A 255 22.13 -7.52 -7.58
CA GLY A 255 23.25 -7.64 -6.65
C GLY A 255 23.04 -6.98 -5.30
N ALA A 256 21.82 -6.59 -4.94
CA ALA A 256 21.49 -6.04 -3.63
C ALA A 256 20.51 -6.94 -2.86
N LYS A 257 21.03 -7.62 -1.84
CA LYS A 257 20.28 -8.61 -1.07
C LYS A 257 19.64 -8.00 0.17
N TYR A 258 18.32 -8.11 0.27
CA TYR A 258 17.55 -7.66 1.42
C TYR A 258 16.56 -8.73 1.89
N SER A 259 16.33 -8.79 3.20
CA SER A 259 15.16 -9.47 3.75
C SER A 259 13.89 -8.67 3.42
N CYS A 260 12.78 -9.34 3.15
CA CYS A 260 11.50 -8.67 2.90
C CYS A 260 10.77 -8.38 4.22
N ASP A 261 11.37 -7.54 5.06
CA ASP A 261 10.90 -7.17 6.41
C ASP A 261 10.64 -5.65 6.54
N ASP A 262 10.23 -5.22 7.73
CA ASP A 262 9.98 -3.80 8.02
C ASP A 262 11.25 -2.94 7.90
N GLY A 263 12.44 -3.54 8.07
CA GLY A 263 13.71 -2.88 7.83
C GLY A 263 13.92 -2.54 6.36
N PHE A 264 13.55 -3.43 5.44
CA PHE A 264 13.55 -3.15 4.01
C PHE A 264 12.56 -2.04 3.63
N LYS A 265 11.32 -2.12 4.14
CA LYS A 265 10.32 -1.07 3.94
C LYS A 265 10.78 0.29 4.45
N PHE A 266 11.36 0.34 5.65
CA PHE A 266 11.88 1.58 6.23
C PHE A 266 13.02 2.17 5.40
N LYS A 267 13.92 1.36 4.85
CA LYS A 267 14.97 1.87 3.95
C LYS A 267 14.40 2.44 2.65
N LEU A 268 13.37 1.83 2.08
CA LEU A 268 12.65 2.40 0.93
C LEU A 268 11.99 3.73 1.31
N ALA A 269 11.35 3.80 2.47
CA ALA A 269 10.66 4.99 2.97
C ALA A 269 11.58 6.20 3.15
N ARG A 270 12.87 5.99 3.39
CA ARG A 270 13.87 7.06 3.51
C ARG A 270 14.24 7.71 2.17
N TYR A 271 14.07 6.98 1.08
CA TYR A 271 14.58 7.36 -0.24
C TYR A 271 13.50 7.48 -1.31
N CYS A 272 12.26 7.05 -1.04
CA CYS A 272 11.18 7.13 -2.01
C CYS A 272 10.86 8.58 -2.36
N ASP A 273 10.36 8.76 -3.57
CA ASP A 273 9.87 10.04 -4.06
C ASP A 273 8.67 10.50 -3.22
N ILE A 274 8.57 11.81 -3.01
CA ILE A 274 7.50 12.41 -2.17
C ILE A 274 6.37 13.00 -3.00
N GLU A 275 6.59 13.18 -4.29
CA GLU A 275 5.63 13.70 -5.25
C GLU A 275 4.34 12.87 -5.27
N PRO A 276 4.37 11.53 -5.25
CA PRO A 276 3.15 10.72 -5.16
C PRO A 276 2.37 10.93 -3.85
N LEU A 277 3.03 11.40 -2.79
CA LEU A 277 2.42 11.68 -1.47
C LEU A 277 1.82 13.10 -1.40
N ALA A 278 1.85 13.89 -2.48
CA ALA A 278 1.46 15.30 -2.44
C ALA A 278 0.03 15.52 -1.94
N GLU A 279 -0.94 14.72 -2.37
CA GLU A 279 -2.34 14.83 -1.91
C GLU A 279 -2.44 14.59 -0.39
N LEU A 280 -1.82 13.52 0.11
CA LEU A 280 -1.81 13.21 1.54
C LEU A 280 -1.05 14.27 2.34
N SER A 281 0.09 14.74 1.85
CA SER A 281 0.83 15.83 2.49
C SER A 281 -0.01 17.10 2.57
N ASN A 282 -0.75 17.44 1.51
CA ASN A 282 -1.62 18.60 1.48
C ASN A 282 -2.78 18.43 2.45
N ALA A 283 -3.38 17.23 2.54
CA ALA A 283 -4.41 16.93 3.53
C ALA A 283 -3.91 17.12 4.98
N ILE A 284 -2.69 16.65 5.29
CA ILE A 284 -2.06 16.83 6.61
C ILE A 284 -1.85 18.32 6.92
N ILE A 285 -1.27 19.08 5.98
CA ILE A 285 -0.97 20.50 6.17
C ILE A 285 -2.26 21.31 6.29
N TYR A 286 -3.25 21.03 5.45
CA TYR A 286 -4.57 21.64 5.54
C TYR A 286 -5.20 21.37 6.90
N THR A 287 -5.12 20.13 7.39
CA THR A 287 -5.70 19.72 8.67
C THR A 287 -5.15 20.53 9.85
N VAL A 288 -3.86 20.87 9.81
CA VAL A 288 -3.21 21.68 10.85
C VAL A 288 -3.55 23.16 10.72
N ASN A 289 -3.62 23.71 9.51
CA ASN A 289 -3.72 25.16 9.29
C ASN A 289 -5.16 25.68 9.15
N GLU A 290 -6.02 24.90 8.48
CA GLU A 290 -7.35 25.32 8.04
C GLU A 290 -8.49 24.54 8.74
N GLY A 291 -8.18 23.43 9.41
CA GLY A 291 -9.15 22.60 10.14
C GLY A 291 -9.57 21.35 9.37
N SER A 292 -10.81 20.89 9.51
CA SER A 292 -11.21 19.57 8.99
C SER A 292 -11.09 19.45 7.47
N TYR A 293 -10.21 18.56 7.01
CA TYR A 293 -10.06 18.19 5.59
C TYR A 293 -11.22 17.33 5.10
N PHE A 294 -11.66 17.53 3.85
CA PHE A 294 -12.55 16.64 3.13
C PHE A 294 -11.84 16.20 1.86
N GLN A 295 -11.74 14.89 1.65
CA GLN A 295 -11.18 14.37 0.41
C GLN A 295 -12.23 14.50 -0.70
N ASP A 296 -11.82 15.03 -1.84
CA ASP A 296 -12.67 15.03 -3.04
C ASP A 296 -12.98 13.59 -3.45
N SER A 297 -14.12 13.35 -4.10
CA SER A 297 -14.46 12.01 -4.63
C SER A 297 -13.53 11.62 -5.76
#